data_AF-A0A961MEF3-F1
#
_entry.id   AF-A0A961MEF3-F1
#
_cell.length_a   1.000
_cell.length_b   1.000
_cell.length_c   1.000
_cell.angle_alpha   90.00
_cell.angle_beta   90.00
_cell.angle_gamma   90.00
#
_symmetry.space_group_name_H-M   'P 1'
#
loop_
_entity.id
_entity.type
_entity.pdbx_description
1 polymer ?
#
loop_
_entity_poly.entity_id
_entity_poly.type
_entity_poly.pdbx_seq_one_letter_code
_entity_poly.pdbx_strand_id
1 'polypeptide(L)' 'MTDEAKAMLIFVANAHFKAARWWVLAAAWVFGRHRIVRHLGREGRIALWRGKPYLLTFRERP' A
#
# COMPACT_ATOMS: atom_id res chain seq x y z
N MET A 1 10.78 -9.86 -5.90
CA MET A 1 10.92 -8.92 -4.77
C MET A 1 11.20 -9.76 -3.53
N THR A 2 12.30 -9.49 -2.84
CA THR A 2 12.69 -10.20 -1.61
C THR A 2 11.68 -9.92 -0.49
N ASP A 3 11.64 -10.75 0.54
CA ASP A 3 10.68 -10.56 1.64
C ASP A 3 10.96 -9.29 2.45
N GLU A 4 12.22 -8.93 2.65
CA GLU A 4 12.63 -7.65 3.23
C GLU A 4 12.11 -6.45 2.42
N ALA A 5 12.20 -6.52 1.08
CA ALA A 5 11.70 -5.47 0.22
C ALA A 5 10.16 -5.33 0.28
N LYS A 6 9.43 -6.44 0.49
CA LYS A 6 7.98 -6.40 0.73
C LYS A 6 7.66 -5.73 2.07
N ALA A 7 8.37 -6.09 3.13
CA ALA A 7 8.19 -5.50 4.45
C ALA A 7 8.43 -3.98 4.41
N MET A 8 9.54 -3.56 3.80
CA MET A 8 9.88 -2.14 3.63
C MET A 8 8.81 -1.39 2.82
N LEU A 9 8.34 -1.99 1.72
CA LEU A 9 7.28 -1.40 0.90
C LEU A 9 5.97 -1.22 1.68
N ILE A 10 5.56 -2.22 2.46
CA ILE A 10 4.36 -2.15 3.30
C ILE A 10 4.52 -1.04 4.35
N PHE A 11 5.68 -0.97 5.00
CA PHE A 11 5.97 0.04 6.02
C PHE A 11 5.89 1.47 5.46
N VAL A 12 6.58 1.73 4.34
CA VAL A 12 6.58 3.04 3.67
C VAL A 12 5.17 3.39 3.15
N ALA A 13 4.46 2.42 2.58
CA ALA A 13 3.09 2.62 2.10
C ALA A 13 2.12 2.99 3.23
N ASN A 14 2.28 2.40 4.40
CA ASN A 14 1.49 2.73 5.60
C ASN A 14 1.84 4.13 6.13
N ALA A 15 3.13 4.50 6.16
CA ALA A 15 3.56 5.83 6.58
C ALA A 15 2.97 6.91 5.67
N HIS A 16 3.01 6.72 4.35
CA HIS A 16 2.37 7.63 3.41
C HIS A 16 0.85 7.68 3.55
N PHE A 17 0.20 6.55 3.83
CA PHE A 17 -1.22 6.51 4.09
C PHE A 17 -1.59 7.39 5.30
N LYS A 18 -0.87 7.23 6.41
CA LYS A 18 -1.10 8.01 7.65
C LYS A 18 -0.82 9.50 7.49
N ALA A 19 0.16 9.87 6.66
CA ALA A 19 0.51 11.27 6.41
C ALA A 19 -0.37 11.95 5.34
N ALA A 20 -1.12 11.19 4.56
CA ALA A 20 -1.90 11.72 3.45
C ALA A 20 -3.24 12.31 3.90
N ARG A 21 -3.68 13.35 3.19
CA ARG A 21 -5.05 13.88 3.34
C ARG A 21 -6.04 12.92 2.68
N TRP A 22 -7.27 12.86 3.16
CA TRP A 22 -8.26 11.89 2.69
C TRP A 22 -8.53 11.95 1.17
N TRP A 23 -8.49 13.13 0.54
CA TRP A 23 -8.65 13.26 -0.91
C TRP A 23 -7.46 12.74 -1.70
N VAL A 24 -6.24 12.80 -1.12
CA VAL A 24 -5.04 12.20 -1.72
C VAL A 24 -5.20 10.69 -1.75
N LEU A 25 -5.75 10.11 -0.68
CA LEU A 25 -6.05 8.69 -0.60
C LEU A 25 -7.16 8.28 -1.58
N ALA A 26 -8.23 9.08 -1.68
CA ALA A 26 -9.29 8.85 -2.65
C ALA A 26 -8.76 8.89 -4.09
N ALA A 27 -7.94 9.89 -4.44
CA ALA A 27 -7.34 9.99 -5.76
C ALA A 27 -6.32 8.85 -6.02
N ALA A 28 -5.54 8.45 -5.01
CA ALA A 28 -4.66 7.29 -5.12
C ALA A 28 -5.45 5.99 -5.34
N TRP A 29 -6.62 5.86 -4.74
CA TRP A 29 -7.50 4.70 -4.90
C TRP A 29 -8.23 4.66 -6.25
N VAL A 30 -8.60 5.82 -6.82
CA VAL A 30 -9.29 5.89 -8.11
C VAL A 30 -8.30 5.85 -9.28
N PHE A 31 -7.19 6.61 -9.20
CA PHE A 31 -6.28 6.85 -10.32
C PHE A 31 -4.90 6.19 -10.15
N GLY A 32 -4.61 5.63 -8.98
CA GLY A 32 -3.32 5.00 -8.72
C GLY A 32 -3.20 3.62 -9.35
N ARG A 33 -1.96 3.18 -9.58
CA ARG A 33 -1.68 1.81 -10.03
C ARG A 33 -1.72 0.87 -8.82
N HIS A 34 -2.66 -0.07 -8.82
CA HIS A 34 -2.83 -0.98 -7.69
C HIS A 34 -1.92 -2.20 -7.80
N ARG A 35 -1.32 -2.59 -6.67
CA ARG A 35 -0.54 -3.81 -6.52
C ARG A 35 -0.98 -4.56 -5.28
N ILE A 36 -1.04 -5.88 -5.40
CA ILE A 36 -1.29 -6.77 -4.27
C ILE A 36 0.05 -7.30 -3.79
N VAL A 37 0.32 -7.16 -2.50
CA VAL A 37 1.54 -7.66 -1.85
C VAL A 37 1.15 -8.67 -0.79
N ARG A 38 1.74 -9.86 -0.86
CA ARG A 38 1.56 -10.92 0.14
C ARG A 38 2.81 -11.04 0.98
N HIS A 39 2.65 -10.93 2.30
CA HIS A 39 3.72 -11.05 3.26
C HIS A 39 3.19 -11.67 4.56
N LEU A 40 3.87 -12.72 5.05
CA LEU A 40 3.53 -13.43 6.29
C LEU A 40 2.05 -13.85 6.40
N GLY A 41 1.48 -14.43 5.34
CA GLY A 41 0.07 -14.86 5.32
C GLY A 41 -0.96 -13.73 5.19
N ARG A 42 -0.52 -12.47 5.20
CA ARG A 42 -1.38 -11.29 5.01
C ARG A 42 -1.30 -10.77 3.58
N GLU A 43 -2.42 -10.25 3.10
CA GLU A 43 -2.54 -9.62 1.79
C GLU A 43 -2.82 -8.13 1.93
N GLY A 44 -1.90 -7.32 1.40
CA GLY A 44 -2.01 -5.87 1.34
C GLY A 44 -2.30 -5.35 -0.05
N ARG A 45 -3.19 -4.36 -0.17
CA ARG A 45 -3.38 -3.59 -1.41
C ARG A 45 -2.63 -2.27 -1.28
N ILE A 46 -1.71 -2.04 -2.20
CA ILE A 46 -0.92 -0.81 -2.29
C ILE A 46 -1.29 -0.08 -3.57
N ALA A 47 -1.68 1.18 -3.47
CA ALA A 47 -1.82 2.08 -4.61
C ALA A 47 -0.53 2.88 -4.80
N LEU A 48 0.02 2.86 -6.02
CA LEU A 48 1.11 3.74 -6.43
C LEU A 48 0.51 4.97 -7.11
N TRP A 49 0.66 6.14 -6.51
CA TRP A 49 0.15 7.38 -7.05
C TRP A 49 1.16 8.52 -6.87
N ARG A 50 1.44 9.24 -7.96
CA ARG A 50 2.45 10.32 -8.03
C ARG A 50 3.82 9.91 -7.44
N GLY A 51 4.27 8.70 -7.74
CA GLY A 51 5.56 8.17 -7.29
C GLY A 51 5.60 7.69 -5.84
N LYS A 52 4.47 7.73 -5.10
CA LYS A 52 4.39 7.29 -3.70
C LYS A 52 3.49 6.05 -3.55
N PRO A 53 3.87 5.05 -2.75
CA PRO A 53 2.99 3.94 -2.40
C PRO A 53 2.07 4.32 -1.24
N TYR A 54 0.82 3.86 -1.25
CA TYR A 54 -0.17 4.04 -0.19
C TYR A 54 -0.79 2.70 0.16
N LEU A 55 -0.75 2.31 1.44
CA LEU A 55 -1.35 1.06 1.90
C LEU A 55 -2.84 1.26 2.13
N LEU A 56 -3.66 0.79 1.19
CA LEU A 56 -5.11 1.00 1.21
C LEU A 56 -5.82 -0.03 2.09
N THR A 57 -5.40 -1.28 2.00
CA THR A 57 -5.95 -2.38 2.79
C THR A 57 -4.82 -3.32 3.22
N PHE A 58 -4.94 -3.91 4.40
CA PHE A 58 -4.07 -4.99 4.86
C PHE A 58 -4.91 -5.95 5.66
N ARG A 59 -5.17 -7.14 5.09
CA ARG A 59 -6.06 -8.14 5.70
C ARG A 59 -5.38 -9.49 5.75
N GLU A 60 -5.67 -10.24 6.80
CA GLU A 60 -5.39 -11.67 6.83
C GLU A 60 -6.26 -12.34 5.76
N ARG A 61 -5.66 -13.25 4.99
CA ARG A 61 -6.43 -14.03 4.03
C ARG A 61 -7.11 -15.16 4.84
N PRO A 62 -8.43 -15.34 4.74
CA PRO A 62 -9.10 -16.46 5.38
C PRO A 62 -8.60 -17.80 4.83
#